data_AF-A0A6V8QPJ4-F1
#
_entry.id   AF-A0A6V8QPJ4-F1
#
_cell.length_a   1.000
_cell.length_b   1.000
_cell.length_c   1.000
_cell.angle_alpha   90.00
_cell.angle_beta   90.00
_cell.angle_gamma   90.00
#
_symmetry.space_group_name_H-M   'P 1'
#
loop_
_entity.id
_entity.type
_entity.pdbx_description
1 polymer ?
#
loop_
_entity_poly.entity_id
_entity_poly.type
_entity_poly.pdbx_seq_one_letter_code
_entity_poly.pdbx_strand_id
1 'polypeptide(L)'
;MFEAYVAAVILSDPQEGLFKVVEWLKALWGRTIKEDIEKAEAAKKRLETQSTGVEATEKNSKQRLSVKIVTKGVSIDYKDLPGEKRDKNLKLPLYTVGAYLTGYGEVGRLLAVGTALSKKEAGQKAAEAALQNKRLIQAYEEKKRQYMQAKDDSALVDRLLG
;
A
#
# COMPACT_ATOMS: atom_id res chain seq x y z
N MET A 1 -22.46 15.76 38.70
CA MET A 1 -23.64 16.66 38.59
C MET A 1 -24.74 16.05 37.74
N PHE A 2 -24.47 15.64 36.50
CA PHE A 2 -25.47 15.03 35.62
C PHE A 2 -26.14 13.76 36.19
N GLU A 3 -25.35 12.79 36.68
CA GLU A 3 -25.87 11.54 37.24
C GLU A 3 -26.73 11.75 38.49
N ALA A 4 -26.35 12.71 39.35
CA ALA A 4 -27.12 13.07 40.54
C ALA A 4 -28.45 13.73 40.17
N TYR A 5 -28.49 14.53 39.11
CA TYR A 5 -29.73 15.12 38.58
C TYR A 5 -30.65 14.05 38.00
N VAL A 6 -30.11 13.11 37.20
CA VAL A 6 -30.86 11.96 36.67
C VAL A 6 -31.45 11.13 37.81
N ALA A 7 -30.65 10.82 38.83
CA ALA A 7 -31.10 10.08 40.00
C ALA A 7 -32.21 10.82 40.76
N ALA A 8 -32.09 12.14 40.95
CA ALA A 8 -33.11 12.95 41.61
C ALA A 8 -34.45 12.95 40.84
N VAL A 9 -34.41 13.02 39.51
CA VAL A 9 -35.63 12.94 38.67
C VAL A 9 -36.30 11.57 38.77
N ILE A 10 -35.52 10.48 38.78
CA ILE A 10 -36.04 9.11 38.97
C ILE A 10 -36.68 8.97 40.37
N LEU A 11 -36.06 9.51 41.41
CA LEU A 11 -36.57 9.44 42.78
C LEU A 11 -37.80 10.34 43.02
N SER A 12 -37.95 11.42 42.25
CA SER A 12 -39.08 12.35 42.37
C SER A 12 -40.41 11.77 41.87
N ASP A 13 -40.36 10.80 40.97
CA ASP A 13 -41.52 10.10 40.42
C ASP A 13 -41.25 8.58 40.39
N PRO A 14 -41.61 7.85 41.46
CA PRO A 14 -41.31 6.43 41.59
C PRO A 14 -42.03 5.52 40.58
N GLN A 15 -43.10 6.01 39.93
CA GLN A 15 -43.88 5.21 38.98
C GLN A 15 -43.44 5.45 37.53
N GLU A 16 -43.19 6.70 37.13
CA GLU A 16 -42.86 7.03 35.74
C GLU A 16 -41.50 7.72 35.54
N GLY A 17 -40.79 8.07 36.62
CA GLY A 17 -39.55 8.84 36.55
C GLY A 17 -38.46 8.15 35.73
N LEU A 18 -38.34 6.83 35.83
CA LEU A 18 -37.41 6.05 35.00
C LEU A 18 -37.77 6.14 33.51
N PHE A 19 -39.06 6.02 33.17
CA PHE A 19 -39.51 6.06 31.78
C PHE A 19 -39.25 7.43 31.16
N LYS A 20 -39.61 8.50 31.87
CA LYS A 20 -39.41 9.90 31.46
C LYS A 20 -37.93 10.22 31.22
N VAL A 21 -37.05 9.75 32.10
CA VAL A 21 -35.60 9.92 31.93
C VAL A 21 -35.08 9.16 30.73
N VAL A 22 -35.48 7.91 30.52
CA VAL A 22 -35.03 7.10 29.38
C VAL A 22 -35.48 7.71 28.06
N GLU A 23 -36.73 8.18 27.98
CA GLU A 23 -37.26 8.87 26.79
C GLU A 23 -36.47 10.17 26.50
N TRP A 24 -36.23 10.97 27.54
CA TRP A 24 -35.43 12.19 27.42
C TRP A 24 -33.99 11.93 26.96
N LEU A 25 -33.31 10.94 27.55
CA LEU A 25 -31.94 10.57 27.16
C LEU A 25 -31.88 10.05 25.71
N LYS A 26 -32.86 9.25 25.30
CA LYS A 26 -32.99 8.79 23.91
C LYS A 26 -33.18 9.96 22.95
N ALA A 27 -34.01 10.95 23.30
CA ALA A 27 -34.21 12.14 22.48
C ALA A 27 -32.95 13.02 22.39
N LEU A 28 -32.21 13.15 23.49
CA LEU A 28 -31.01 13.99 23.56
C LEU A 28 -29.83 13.37 22.81
N TRP A 29 -29.62 12.06 22.95
CA TRP A 29 -28.43 11.38 22.42
C TRP A 29 -28.67 10.50 21.20
N GLY A 30 -29.93 10.29 20.78
CA GLY A 30 -30.23 9.46 19.61
C GLY A 30 -29.53 9.92 18.33
N ARG A 31 -29.43 11.24 18.10
CA ARG A 31 -28.70 11.80 16.95
C ARG A 31 -27.19 11.65 17.09
N THR A 32 -26.63 11.98 18.25
CA THR A 32 -25.18 11.87 18.50
C THR A 32 -24.68 10.43 18.40
N ILE A 33 -25.42 9.48 18.97
CA ILE A 33 -25.07 8.05 18.90
C ILE A 33 -25.09 7.57 17.44
N LYS A 34 -26.10 7.99 16.66
CA LYS A 34 -26.15 7.66 15.23
C LYS A 34 -24.95 8.23 14.47
N GLU A 35 -24.63 9.51 14.68
CA GLU A 35 -23.46 10.16 14.06
C GLU A 35 -22.14 9.50 14.47
N ASP A 36 -22.01 9.10 15.73
CA ASP A 36 -20.80 8.44 16.24
C ASP A 36 -20.67 7.01 15.71
N ILE A 37 -21.78 6.28 15.55
CA ILE A 37 -21.80 4.98 14.87
C ILE A 37 -21.38 5.14 13.41
N GLU A 38 -21.98 6.09 12.67
CA GLU A 38 -21.62 6.35 11.27
C GLU A 38 -20.15 6.75 11.12
N LYS A 39 -19.62 7.60 12.02
CA LYS A 39 -18.20 7.97 12.05
C LYS A 39 -17.32 6.78 12.39
N ALA A 40 -17.69 5.94 13.35
CA ALA A 40 -16.94 4.75 13.74
C ALA A 40 -16.93 3.70 12.62
N GLU A 41 -18.04 3.49 11.92
CA GLU A 41 -18.13 2.62 10.75
C GLU A 41 -17.35 3.18 9.56
N ALA A 42 -17.43 4.47 9.29
CA ALA A 42 -16.61 5.12 8.27
C ALA A 42 -15.11 5.04 8.61
N ALA A 43 -14.73 5.18 9.87
CA ALA A 43 -13.37 5.02 10.35
C ALA A 43 -12.90 3.56 10.22
N LYS A 44 -13.73 2.57 10.60
CA LYS A 44 -13.45 1.14 10.38
C LYS A 44 -13.30 0.81 8.91
N LYS A 45 -14.21 1.27 8.05
CA LYS A 45 -14.13 1.10 6.60
C LYS A 45 -12.85 1.72 6.04
N ARG A 46 -12.47 2.92 6.49
CA ARG A 46 -11.18 3.54 6.13
C ARG A 46 -10.00 2.70 6.63
N LEU A 47 -10.06 2.15 7.84
CA LEU A 47 -9.02 1.29 8.38
C LEU A 47 -8.91 -0.04 7.64
N GLU A 48 -10.03 -0.65 7.22
CA GLU A 48 -10.08 -1.87 6.42
C GLU A 48 -9.58 -1.61 5.00
N THR A 49 -9.95 -0.47 4.41
CA THR A 49 -9.44 -0.02 3.10
C THR A 49 -7.96 0.38 3.17
N GLN A 50 -7.46 0.84 4.32
CA GLN A 50 -6.03 1.15 4.54
C GLN A 50 -5.20 -0.09 4.90
N SER A 51 -5.77 -1.04 5.64
CA SER A 51 -5.16 -2.35 5.92
C SER A 51 -5.08 -3.21 4.66
N THR A 52 -5.97 -2.98 3.69
CA THR A 52 -5.91 -3.60 2.35
C THR A 52 -5.32 -2.68 1.27
N GLY A 53 -4.97 -1.43 1.58
CA GLY A 53 -4.56 -0.42 0.59
C GLY A 53 -3.14 0.11 0.77
N VAL A 54 -2.64 0.28 1.99
CA VAL A 54 -1.30 0.84 2.23
C VAL A 54 -0.23 -0.26 2.22
N GLU A 55 -0.50 -1.41 2.84
CA GLU A 55 0.34 -2.62 2.72
C GLU A 55 0.25 -3.26 1.33
N ALA A 56 -0.92 -3.18 0.69
CA ALA A 56 -1.08 -3.70 -0.66
C ALA A 56 -0.28 -2.87 -1.65
N THR A 57 -0.28 -1.54 -1.60
CA THR A 57 0.47 -0.77 -2.62
C THR A 57 2.00 -0.94 -2.45
N GLU A 58 2.51 -0.99 -1.21
CA GLU A 58 3.94 -1.20 -0.91
C GLU A 58 4.48 -2.51 -1.52
N LYS A 59 3.72 -3.61 -1.41
CA LYS A 59 4.05 -4.88 -2.04
C LYS A 59 3.68 -4.88 -3.53
N ASN A 60 2.54 -4.33 -3.91
CA ASN A 60 1.96 -4.51 -5.25
C ASN A 60 2.82 -3.89 -6.35
N SER A 61 3.39 -2.70 -6.21
CA SER A 61 4.21 -2.14 -7.31
C SER A 61 5.53 -2.89 -7.51
N LYS A 62 6.26 -3.20 -6.43
CA LYS A 62 7.51 -3.97 -6.50
C LYS A 62 7.26 -5.42 -6.93
N GLN A 63 6.21 -6.04 -6.40
CA GLN A 63 5.80 -7.41 -6.70
C GLN A 63 5.23 -7.54 -8.11
N ARG A 64 4.48 -6.55 -8.62
CA ARG A 64 4.03 -6.53 -10.02
C ARG A 64 5.20 -6.44 -10.99
N LEU A 65 6.16 -5.57 -10.69
CA LEU A 65 7.36 -5.44 -11.50
C LEU A 65 8.17 -6.74 -11.49
N SER A 66 8.33 -7.38 -10.32
CA SER A 66 9.01 -8.66 -10.23
C SER A 66 8.24 -9.76 -10.99
N VAL A 67 6.92 -9.87 -10.86
CA VAL A 67 6.14 -10.87 -11.59
C VAL A 67 6.31 -10.72 -13.11
N LYS A 68 6.33 -9.49 -13.62
CA LYS A 68 6.52 -9.22 -15.04
C LYS A 68 7.92 -9.58 -15.52
N ILE A 69 8.97 -9.08 -14.86
CA ILE A 69 10.34 -9.14 -15.39
C ILE A 69 11.19 -10.25 -14.78
N VAL A 70 11.00 -10.59 -13.50
CA VAL A 70 11.85 -11.55 -12.80
C VAL A 70 11.53 -12.99 -13.22
N THR A 71 12.58 -13.76 -13.45
CA THR A 71 12.58 -15.22 -13.64
C THR A 71 13.75 -15.85 -12.86
N LYS A 72 13.79 -17.18 -12.78
CA LYS A 72 14.90 -17.91 -12.12
C LYS A 72 16.25 -17.55 -12.77
N GLY A 73 17.04 -16.73 -12.09
CA GLY A 73 18.33 -16.19 -12.56
C GLY A 73 18.35 -14.69 -12.90
N VAL A 74 17.24 -13.98 -12.71
CA VAL A 74 17.10 -12.53 -12.93
C VAL A 74 16.63 -11.88 -11.63
N SER A 75 17.24 -10.78 -11.21
CA SER A 75 16.89 -10.04 -10.00
C SER A 75 16.75 -8.54 -10.25
N ILE A 76 15.98 -7.87 -9.38
CA ILE A 76 15.85 -6.40 -9.38
C ILE A 76 16.40 -5.88 -8.06
N ASP A 77 17.45 -5.06 -8.14
CA ASP A 77 18.12 -4.43 -7.01
C ASP A 77 17.70 -2.97 -6.88
N TYR A 78 17.41 -2.53 -5.66
CA TYR A 78 17.08 -1.14 -5.38
C TYR A 78 18.28 -0.47 -4.71
N LYS A 79 18.85 0.55 -5.36
CA LYS A 79 20.01 1.28 -4.82
C LYS A 79 19.65 2.75 -4.59
N ASP A 80 20.11 3.28 -3.46
CA ASP A 80 20.01 4.70 -3.15
C ASP A 80 20.89 5.49 -4.12
N LEU A 81 20.30 6.48 -4.77
CA LEU A 81 20.98 7.41 -5.67
C LEU A 81 21.17 8.76 -4.93
N PRO A 82 22.29 9.46 -5.15
CA PRO A 82 22.44 10.83 -4.67
C PRO A 82 21.42 11.73 -5.37
N GLY A 83 20.33 12.07 -4.68
CA GLY A 83 19.27 12.96 -5.16
C GLY A 83 19.37 14.37 -4.60
N GLU A 84 18.61 15.30 -5.19
CA GLU A 84 18.45 16.65 -4.64
C GLU A 84 17.95 16.57 -3.20
N LYS A 85 18.76 17.09 -2.27
CA LYS A 85 18.58 16.85 -0.83
C LYS A 85 17.33 17.50 -0.25
N ARG A 86 16.64 18.40 -0.97
CA ARG A 86 15.47 19.13 -0.48
C ARG A 86 14.50 19.51 -1.58
N ASP A 87 13.22 19.28 -1.33
CA ASP A 87 12.12 19.80 -2.15
C ASP A 87 12.11 21.34 -2.08
N LYS A 88 12.03 22.01 -3.24
CA LYS A 88 11.99 23.47 -3.34
C LYS A 88 10.76 24.08 -2.65
N ASN A 89 9.66 23.32 -2.54
CA ASN A 89 8.41 23.81 -1.99
C ASN A 89 8.24 23.45 -0.51
N LEU A 90 8.61 22.24 -0.10
CA LEU A 90 8.40 21.77 1.28
C LEU A 90 9.65 21.82 2.17
N LYS A 91 10.85 22.09 1.62
CA LYS A 91 12.15 22.00 2.33
C LYS A 91 12.41 20.64 3.00
N LEU A 92 11.61 19.62 2.69
CA LEU A 92 11.75 18.27 3.25
C LEU A 92 12.82 17.48 2.50
N PRO A 93 13.50 16.54 3.18
CA PRO A 93 14.49 15.68 2.55
C PRO A 93 13.83 14.76 1.51
N LEU A 94 14.31 14.82 0.27
CA LEU A 94 13.92 13.90 -0.79
C LEU A 94 14.93 12.77 -0.90
N TYR A 95 14.43 11.54 -0.88
CA TYR A 95 15.19 10.33 -1.12
C TYR A 95 14.98 9.89 -2.57
N THR A 96 16.07 9.54 -3.23
CA THR A 96 16.06 9.06 -4.62
C THR A 96 16.54 7.62 -4.65
N VAL A 97 15.74 6.74 -5.24
CA VAL A 97 16.06 5.31 -5.35
C VAL A 97 15.94 4.88 -6.81
N GLY A 98 16.95 4.16 -7.30
CA GLY A 98 16.94 3.54 -8.63
C GLY A 98 16.61 2.06 -8.54
N ALA A 99 15.77 1.58 -9.46
CA ALA A 99 15.52 0.15 -9.67
C ALA A 99 16.45 -0.36 -10.78
N TYR A 100 17.26 -1.35 -10.48
CA TYR A 100 18.28 -1.91 -11.36
C TYR A 100 17.97 -3.38 -11.67
N LEU A 101 18.03 -3.77 -12.94
CA LEU A 101 17.87 -5.15 -13.36
C LEU A 101 19.24 -5.83 -13.50
N THR A 102 19.34 -7.05 -12.98
CA THR A 102 20.47 -7.94 -13.16
C THR A 102 19.96 -9.25 -13.77
N GLY A 103 20.32 -9.55 -15.02
CA GLY A 103 19.84 -10.72 -15.76
C GLY A 103 19.73 -10.46 -17.27
N TYR A 104 19.32 -11.47 -18.05
CA TYR A 104 19.21 -11.39 -19.53
C TYR A 104 20.46 -10.86 -20.26
N GLY A 105 21.65 -11.13 -19.71
CA GLY A 105 22.92 -10.65 -20.25
C GLY A 105 23.30 -9.21 -19.85
N GLU A 106 22.53 -8.57 -18.97
CA GLU A 106 22.78 -7.21 -18.49
C GLU A 106 22.94 -7.21 -16.97
N VAL A 107 23.96 -6.50 -16.46
CA VAL A 107 24.25 -6.43 -15.02
C VAL A 107 24.05 -4.99 -14.55
N GLY A 108 23.12 -4.78 -13.62
CA GLY A 108 22.88 -3.47 -13.02
C GLY A 108 22.34 -2.42 -14.00
N ARG A 109 21.43 -2.79 -14.91
CA ARG A 109 20.80 -1.82 -15.82
C ARG A 109 19.69 -1.04 -15.11
N LEU A 110 19.76 0.29 -15.15
CA LEU A 110 18.74 1.16 -14.58
C LEU A 110 17.42 1.02 -15.35
N LEU A 111 16.36 0.61 -14.66
CA LEU A 111 15.00 0.53 -15.19
C LEU A 111 14.26 1.86 -15.03
N ALA A 112 14.28 2.40 -13.81
CA ALA A 112 13.59 3.63 -13.45
C ALA A 112 14.13 4.20 -12.14
N VAL A 113 13.82 5.48 -11.90
CA VAL A 113 14.18 6.22 -10.70
C VAL A 113 12.91 6.75 -10.05
N GLY A 114 12.84 6.69 -8.72
CA GLY A 114 11.74 7.22 -7.92
C GLY A 114 12.25 8.17 -6.84
N THR A 115 11.52 9.27 -6.65
CA THR A 115 11.80 10.31 -5.65
C THR A 115 10.63 10.44 -4.67
N ALA A 116 10.91 10.36 -3.38
CA ALA A 116 9.88 10.50 -2.33
C ALA A 116 10.47 11.03 -1.01
N LEU A 117 9.61 11.29 -0.03
CA LEU A 117 10.00 11.78 1.30
C LEU A 117 10.62 10.68 2.18
N SER A 118 10.56 9.42 1.75
CA SER A 118 11.19 8.28 2.42
C SER A 118 11.84 7.33 1.41
N LYS A 119 12.86 6.56 1.84
CA LYS A 119 13.52 5.54 1.00
C LYS A 119 12.55 4.45 0.54
N LYS A 120 11.59 4.06 1.39
CA LYS A 120 10.60 3.03 1.09
C LYS A 120 9.69 3.46 -0.05
N GLU A 121 9.09 4.64 0.07
CA GLU A 121 8.23 5.23 -0.96
C GLU A 121 9.02 5.53 -2.24
N ALA A 122 10.27 5.98 -2.13
CA ALA A 122 11.11 6.26 -3.29
C ALA A 122 11.35 4.98 -4.12
N GLY A 123 11.62 3.85 -3.46
CA GLY A 123 11.75 2.56 -4.14
C GLY A 123 10.44 2.06 -4.76
N GLN A 124 9.30 2.33 -4.11
CA GLN A 124 7.99 1.97 -4.65
C GLN A 124 7.64 2.80 -5.90
N LYS A 125 7.92 4.11 -5.84
CA LYS A 125 7.73 5.02 -6.96
C LYS A 125 8.67 4.70 -8.12
N ALA A 126 9.88 4.21 -7.84
CA ALA A 126 10.79 3.69 -8.86
C ALA A 126 10.19 2.47 -9.56
N ALA A 127 9.62 1.52 -8.81
CA ALA A 127 8.96 0.35 -9.37
C ALA A 127 7.71 0.72 -10.19
N GLU A 128 6.92 1.68 -9.71
CA GLU A 128 5.76 2.20 -10.44
C GLU A 128 6.18 2.91 -11.73
N ALA A 129 7.20 3.77 -11.69
CA ALA A 129 7.74 4.44 -12.88
C ALA A 129 8.25 3.42 -13.91
N ALA A 130 8.85 2.31 -13.49
CA ALA A 130 9.21 1.22 -14.39
C ALA A 130 7.99 0.57 -15.03
N LEU A 131 6.91 0.32 -14.28
CA LEU A 131 5.65 -0.25 -14.80
C LEU A 131 4.91 0.69 -15.76
N GLN A 132 4.97 2.00 -15.53
CA GLN A 132 4.39 3.00 -16.44
C GLN A 132 5.10 3.02 -17.79
N ASN A 133 6.38 2.63 -17.84
CA ASN A 133 7.12 2.50 -19.09
C ASN A 133 6.79 1.19 -19.82
N LYS A 134 5.62 1.16 -20.47
CA LYS A 134 5.12 -0.02 -21.20
C LYS A 134 6.11 -0.57 -22.24
N ARG A 135 6.86 0.30 -22.94
CA ARG A 135 7.85 -0.11 -23.94
C ARG A 135 8.99 -0.91 -23.30
N LEU A 136 9.50 -0.43 -22.17
CA LEU A 136 10.54 -1.09 -21.41
C LEU A 136 10.04 -2.45 -20.88
N ILE A 137 8.84 -2.47 -20.29
CA ILE A 137 8.23 -3.72 -19.80
C ILE A 137 8.06 -4.75 -20.92
N GLN A 138 7.52 -4.34 -22.07
CA GLN A 138 7.33 -5.24 -23.22
C GLN A 138 8.65 -5.82 -23.72
N ALA A 139 9.71 -5.00 -23.81
CA ALA A 139 11.03 -5.47 -24.23
C ALA A 139 11.59 -6.53 -23.27
N TYR A 140 11.38 -6.38 -21.96
CA TYR A 140 11.82 -7.37 -20.97
C TYR A 140 10.91 -8.59 -20.89
N GLU A 141 9.61 -8.46 -21.15
CA GLU A 141 8.69 -9.60 -21.29
C GLU A 141 9.08 -10.48 -22.49
N GLU A 142 9.48 -9.87 -23.60
CA GLU A 142 10.00 -10.59 -24.77
C GLU A 142 11.32 -11.31 -24.44
N LYS A 143 12.29 -10.61 -23.82
CA LYS A 143 13.54 -11.22 -23.34
C LYS A 143 13.29 -12.37 -22.36
N LYS A 144 12.30 -12.22 -21.48
CA LYS A 144 11.86 -13.26 -20.55
C LYS A 144 11.39 -14.51 -21.29
N ARG A 145 10.55 -14.35 -22.30
CA ARG A 145 10.05 -15.47 -23.11
C ARG A 145 11.20 -16.19 -23.82
N GLN A 146 12.11 -15.45 -24.44
CA GLN A 146 13.28 -16.01 -25.12
C GLN A 146 14.20 -16.77 -24.15
N TYR A 147 14.45 -16.22 -22.96
CA TYR A 147 15.28 -16.87 -21.95
C TYR A 147 14.65 -18.15 -21.39
N MET A 148 13.32 -18.16 -21.22
CA MET A 148 12.60 -19.37 -20.79
C MET A 148 12.65 -20.45 -21.88
N GLN A 149 12.41 -20.10 -23.15
CA GLN A 149 12.52 -21.03 -24.28
C GLN A 149 13.93 -21.62 -24.39
N ALA A 150 14.97 -20.79 -24.36
CA ALA A 150 16.35 -21.26 -24.42
C ALA A 150 16.73 -22.20 -23.26
N LYS A 151 16.16 -21.95 -22.07
CA LYS A 151 16.39 -22.79 -20.89
C LYS A 151 15.63 -24.11 -20.96
N ASP A 152 14.39 -24.09 -21.46
CA ASP A 152 13.59 -25.30 -21.66
C ASP A 152 14.21 -26.17 -22.75
N ASP A 153 14.65 -25.60 -23.87
CA ASP A 153 15.37 -26.31 -24.93
C ASP A 153 16.69 -26.91 -24.41
N SER A 154 17.47 -26.14 -23.64
CA SER A 154 18.68 -26.66 -23.00
C SER A 154 18.40 -27.80 -22.02
N ALA A 155 17.30 -27.74 -21.26
CA ALA A 155 16.93 -28.78 -20.31
C ALA A 155 16.41 -30.06 -21.02
N LEU A 156 15.79 -29.91 -22.19
CA LEU A 156 15.36 -31.04 -23.02
C LEU A 156 16.55 -31.76 -23.66
N VAL A 157 17.55 -31.01 -24.16
CA VAL A 157 18.77 -31.60 -24.72
C VAL A 157 19.55 -32.37 -23.64
N ASP A 158 19.64 -31.84 -22.43
CA ASP A 158 20.31 -32.51 -21.30
C ASP A 158 19.61 -33.82 -20.89
N ARG A 159 18.28 -33.87 -20.96
CA ARG A 159 17.49 -35.09 -20.71
C ARG A 159 17.55 -36.15 -21.82
N LEU A 160 17.87 -35.76 -23.05
CA LEU A 160 17.96 -36.70 -24.18
C LEU A 160 19.37 -37.29 -24.34
N LEU A 161 20.38 -36.67 -23.72
CA LEU A 161 21.79 -37.07 -23.81
C LEU A 161 22.34 -37.68 -22.50
N GLY A 162 21.56 -37.73 -21.43
CA GLY A 162 21.88 -38.42 -20.17
C GLY A 162 21.07 -39.69 -19.98
#